data_AF-A0A919TTJ6-F1
#
_entry.id   AF-A0A919TTJ6-F1
#
_cell.length_a   1.000
_cell.length_b   1.000
_cell.length_c   1.000
_cell.angle_alpha   90.00
_cell.angle_beta   90.00
_cell.angle_gamma   90.00
#
_symmetry.space_group_name_H-M   'P 1'
#
loop_
_entity.id
_entity.type
_entity.pdbx_description
1 polymer ?
#
loop_
_entity_poly.entity_id
_entity_poly.type
_entity_poly.pdbx_seq_one_letter_code
_entity_poly.pdbx_strand_id
1 'polypeptide(L)'
;MAKPTKRQLLEAVAELLGDGPGPVETRKQTLVYGHGPIRHELSIGSGGGGGMLGWSVDAVDQEFDPLLAELGGVRVEIWRPDRTTVRAGIPGVPALYEYPWPATRAELPASVFMADVRQYAPGSVRFVVDRADLGRLLLAGDHIHRGELWASLWPNGLPGRTAKALTYARLTGDTALERRALDVLDREGDPFREAVSHFAKDYAKVSGVDLGDVIIGR
;
A
#
# COMPACT_ATOMS: atom_id res chain seq x y z
N MET A 1 1.67 -25.03 26.57
CA MET A 1 0.56 -24.20 26.02
C MET A 1 0.45 -24.47 24.53
N ALA A 2 -0.78 -24.63 24.00
CA ALA A 2 -1.00 -24.76 22.56
C ALA A 2 -0.69 -23.44 21.85
N LYS A 3 -0.10 -23.50 20.64
CA LYS A 3 0.13 -22.32 19.80
C LYS A 3 -1.24 -21.76 19.34
N PRO A 4 -1.45 -20.42 19.36
CA PRO A 4 -2.68 -19.84 18.85
C PRO A 4 -2.77 -20.07 17.33
N THR A 5 -3.97 -20.39 16.86
CA THR A 5 -4.27 -20.53 15.43
C THR A 5 -4.28 -19.15 14.76
N LYS A 6 -4.08 -19.11 13.43
CA LYS A 6 -4.21 -17.87 12.64
C LYS A 6 -5.56 -17.17 12.86
N ARG A 7 -6.63 -17.95 13.01
CA ARG A 7 -7.97 -17.43 13.30
C ARG A 7 -8.04 -16.73 14.66
N GLN A 8 -7.50 -17.35 15.71
CA GLN A 8 -7.44 -16.72 17.04
C GLN A 8 -6.61 -15.45 17.04
N LEU A 9 -5.54 -15.40 16.24
CA LEU A 9 -4.74 -14.18 16.06
C LEU A 9 -5.54 -13.10 15.32
N LEU A 10 -6.23 -13.44 14.22
CA LEU A 10 -7.11 -12.51 13.50
C LEU A 10 -8.19 -11.94 14.41
N GLU A 11 -8.85 -12.78 15.21
CA GLU A 11 -9.87 -12.35 16.17
C GLU A 11 -9.27 -11.40 17.22
N ALA A 12 -8.10 -11.71 17.78
CA ALA A 12 -7.41 -10.83 18.73
C ALA A 12 -6.93 -9.50 18.11
N VAL A 13 -6.52 -9.51 16.83
CA VAL A 13 -6.18 -8.29 16.08
C VAL A 13 -7.44 -7.47 15.79
N ALA A 14 -8.55 -8.13 15.43
CA ALA A 14 -9.83 -7.47 15.19
C ALA A 14 -10.38 -6.82 16.47
N GLU A 15 -10.29 -7.49 17.62
CA GLU A 15 -10.65 -6.93 18.93
C GLU A 15 -9.79 -5.73 19.32
N LEU A 16 -8.46 -5.84 19.15
CA LEU A 16 -7.53 -4.74 19.38
C LEU A 16 -7.87 -3.51 18.54
N LEU A 17 -8.29 -3.74 17.30
CA LEU A 17 -8.66 -2.71 16.34
C LEU A 17 -10.17 -2.44 16.31
N GLY A 18 -10.93 -2.96 17.28
CA GLY A 18 -12.40 -2.92 17.34
C GLY A 18 -12.97 -1.50 17.49
N ASP A 19 -12.15 -0.56 17.95
CA ASP A 19 -12.41 0.90 17.95
C ASP A 19 -11.88 1.60 16.67
N GLY A 20 -11.65 0.82 15.62
CA GLY A 20 -11.14 1.25 14.32
C GLY A 20 -12.17 2.00 13.47
N PRO A 21 -11.74 2.58 12.34
CA PRO A 21 -12.53 3.57 11.59
C PRO A 21 -13.66 2.99 10.69
N GLY A 22 -13.99 1.70 10.78
CA GLY A 22 -15.06 1.07 9.99
C GLY A 22 -15.23 -0.45 10.21
N PRO A 23 -16.21 -1.09 9.53
CA PRO A 23 -16.53 -2.50 9.73
C PRO A 23 -15.36 -3.41 9.34
N VAL A 24 -15.06 -4.39 10.18
CA VAL A 24 -14.01 -5.39 9.94
C VAL A 24 -14.58 -6.58 9.19
N GLU A 25 -14.23 -6.75 7.92
CA GLU A 25 -14.55 -7.97 7.19
C GLU A 25 -13.37 -8.96 7.30
N THR A 26 -13.63 -10.16 7.83
CA THR A 26 -12.62 -11.22 7.86
C THR A 26 -12.71 -12.06 6.59
N ARG A 27 -11.70 -11.97 5.71
CA ARG A 27 -11.60 -12.77 4.48
C ARG A 27 -10.42 -13.73 4.58
N LYS A 28 -10.68 -15.02 4.85
CA LYS A 28 -9.68 -16.09 5.02
C LYS A 28 -8.57 -15.77 6.03
N GLN A 29 -7.62 -14.91 5.65
CA GLN A 29 -6.44 -14.50 6.39
C GLN A 29 -6.23 -12.98 6.43
N THR A 30 -7.21 -12.20 5.98
CA THR A 30 -7.14 -10.74 5.87
C THR A 30 -8.26 -10.09 6.66
N LEU A 31 -7.93 -9.07 7.42
CA LEU A 31 -8.87 -8.12 8.03
C LEU A 31 -8.94 -6.89 7.13
N VAL A 32 -10.14 -6.58 6.68
CA VAL A 32 -10.40 -5.44 5.79
C VAL A 32 -11.00 -4.32 6.62
N TYR A 33 -10.39 -3.14 6.56
CA TYR A 33 -10.82 -1.91 7.24
C TYR A 33 -11.15 -0.84 6.21
N GLY A 34 -12.41 -0.43 6.10
CA GLY A 34 -12.81 0.65 5.20
C GLY A 34 -13.03 1.96 5.96
N HIS A 35 -12.44 3.07 5.49
CA HIS A 35 -12.84 4.40 5.91
C HIS A 35 -12.99 5.32 4.69
N GLY A 36 -14.23 5.72 4.40
CA GLY A 36 -14.54 6.50 3.20
C GLY A 36 -14.11 5.74 1.92
N PRO A 37 -13.43 6.40 0.97
CA PRO A 37 -13.02 5.76 -0.28
C PRO A 37 -11.79 4.84 -0.14
N ILE A 38 -11.09 4.86 0.99
CA ILE A 38 -9.86 4.08 1.20
C ILE A 38 -10.16 2.83 2.03
N ARG A 39 -9.68 1.70 1.52
CA ARG A 39 -9.71 0.39 2.16
C ARG A 39 -8.29 0.00 2.56
N HIS A 40 -8.12 -0.38 3.81
CA HIS A 40 -6.88 -0.94 4.34
C HIS A 40 -7.04 -2.44 4.53
N GLU A 41 -6.12 -3.23 3.99
CA GLU A 41 -6.15 -4.69 4.04
C GLU A 41 -4.99 -5.17 4.93
N LEU A 42 -5.29 -5.54 6.17
CA LEU A 42 -4.31 -6.18 7.06
C LEU A 42 -4.32 -7.68 6.80
N SER A 43 -3.27 -8.20 6.20
CA SER A 43 -3.15 -9.62 5.91
C SER A 43 -2.25 -10.31 6.92
N ILE A 44 -2.73 -11.39 7.56
CA ILE A 44 -1.94 -12.29 8.41
C ILE A 44 -1.53 -13.49 7.58
N GLY A 45 -0.38 -13.37 6.92
CA GLY A 45 0.16 -14.38 6.04
C GLY A 45 1.04 -15.40 6.75
N SER A 46 1.23 -16.55 6.10
CA SER A 46 2.49 -17.29 6.26
C SER A 46 3.38 -17.03 5.06
N GLY A 47 4.43 -16.22 5.24
CA GLY A 47 5.36 -15.90 4.15
C GLY A 47 6.01 -17.17 3.59
N GLY A 48 6.25 -17.20 2.27
CA GLY A 48 7.07 -18.16 1.51
C GLY A 48 7.17 -19.60 2.04
N GLY A 49 6.38 -20.53 1.48
CA GLY A 49 6.68 -21.97 1.45
C GLY A 49 6.97 -22.69 2.78
N GLY A 50 6.60 -22.15 3.94
CA GLY A 50 7.07 -22.72 5.21
C GLY A 50 6.44 -22.20 6.51
N GLY A 51 5.17 -21.79 6.54
CA GLY A 51 4.43 -21.68 7.81
C GLY A 51 4.80 -20.53 8.76
N MET A 52 5.53 -19.50 8.32
CA MET A 52 5.98 -18.39 9.18
C MET A 52 4.89 -17.34 9.46
N LEU A 53 4.46 -17.12 10.70
CA LEU A 53 3.48 -16.07 11.02
C LEU A 53 4.02 -14.64 10.78
N GLY A 54 3.38 -13.87 9.89
CA GLY A 54 3.70 -12.46 9.61
C GLY A 54 2.45 -11.64 9.26
N TRP A 55 2.58 -10.32 9.20
CA TRP A 55 1.47 -9.44 8.77
C TRP A 55 1.94 -8.21 7.99
N SER A 56 1.11 -7.76 7.05
CA SER A 56 1.28 -6.53 6.25
C SER A 56 -0.03 -5.74 6.19
N VAL A 57 0.04 -4.46 5.84
CA VAL A 57 -1.14 -3.63 5.56
C VAL A 57 -0.96 -2.99 4.19
N ASP A 58 -1.93 -3.21 3.31
CA ASP A 58 -2.05 -2.49 2.05
C ASP A 58 -3.12 -1.42 2.15
N ALA A 59 -2.87 -0.22 1.62
CA ALA A 59 -3.90 0.79 1.41
C ALA A 59 -4.30 0.84 -0.07
N VAL A 60 -5.60 0.76 -0.33
CA VAL A 60 -6.18 0.73 -1.68
C VAL A 60 -7.43 1.57 -1.75
N ASP A 61 -7.82 2.00 -2.95
CA ASP A 61 -9.12 2.62 -3.16
C ASP A 61 -10.20 1.55 -3.30
N GLN A 62 -11.25 1.62 -2.48
CA GLN A 62 -12.26 0.58 -2.40
C GLN A 62 -13.02 0.37 -3.71
N GLU A 63 -13.26 1.43 -4.47
CA GLU A 63 -14.04 1.43 -5.70
C GLU A 63 -13.20 0.94 -6.87
N PHE A 64 -11.96 1.42 -6.95
CA PHE A 64 -11.11 1.15 -8.11
C PHE A 64 -10.21 -0.08 -7.96
N ASP A 65 -9.80 -0.45 -6.75
CA ASP A 65 -8.86 -1.57 -6.57
C ASP A 65 -9.32 -2.89 -7.22
N PRO A 66 -10.58 -3.35 -7.12
CA PRO A 66 -11.02 -4.57 -7.79
C PRO A 66 -10.91 -4.49 -9.32
N LEU A 67 -11.12 -3.29 -9.87
CA LEU A 67 -11.11 -3.02 -11.31
C LEU A 67 -9.68 -2.84 -11.83
N LEU A 68 -8.76 -2.42 -10.96
CA LEU A 68 -7.35 -2.19 -11.27
C LEU A 68 -6.43 -3.36 -10.86
N ALA A 69 -6.94 -4.34 -10.11
CA ALA A 69 -6.18 -5.51 -9.66
C ALA A 69 -5.62 -6.33 -10.82
N GLU A 70 -6.36 -6.44 -11.93
CA GLU A 70 -5.93 -7.14 -13.14
C GLU A 70 -4.81 -6.41 -13.90
N LEU A 71 -4.60 -5.13 -13.60
CA LEU A 71 -3.61 -4.25 -14.25
C LEU A 71 -2.33 -4.10 -13.40
N GLY A 72 -2.08 -5.06 -12.52
CA GLY A 72 -0.90 -5.10 -11.66
C GLY A 72 -1.10 -4.46 -10.28
N GLY A 73 -2.34 -4.07 -9.91
CA GLY A 73 -2.72 -3.75 -8.54
C GLY A 73 -1.75 -2.79 -7.85
N VAL A 74 -1.76 -1.52 -8.24
CA VAL A 74 -0.92 -0.51 -7.59
C VAL A 74 -1.40 -0.29 -6.16
N ARG A 75 -0.65 -0.83 -5.19
CA ARG A 75 -0.92 -0.78 -3.75
C ARG A 75 0.19 -0.01 -3.05
N VAL A 76 -0.15 0.60 -1.92
CA VAL A 76 0.86 1.14 -1.00
C VAL A 76 0.94 0.20 0.19
N GLU A 77 2.05 -0.52 0.28
CA GLU A 77 2.32 -1.42 1.41
C GLU A 77 2.91 -0.60 2.56
N ILE A 78 2.34 -0.74 3.76
CA ILE A 78 2.79 -0.04 4.96
C ILE A 78 3.71 -0.94 5.76
N TRP A 79 4.95 -0.50 5.89
CA TRP A 79 6.05 -1.17 6.57
C TRP A 79 6.32 -0.50 7.92
N ARG A 80 7.07 -1.21 8.76
CA ARG A 80 7.42 -0.85 10.15
C ARG A 80 8.84 -1.31 10.48
N PRO A 81 9.57 -0.64 11.38
CA PRO A 81 10.96 -0.96 11.70
C PRO A 81 11.08 -2.29 12.44
N ASP A 82 12.13 -3.05 12.12
CA ASP A 82 12.70 -4.07 13.01
C ASP A 82 13.93 -3.46 13.72
N ARG A 83 14.00 -3.60 15.04
CA ARG A 83 15.15 -3.15 15.86
C ARG A 83 16.28 -4.18 15.93
N THR A 84 16.17 -5.33 15.25
CA THR A 84 17.01 -6.50 15.56
C THR A 84 17.96 -6.97 14.46
N THR A 85 17.87 -6.50 13.21
CA THR A 85 18.87 -6.88 12.19
C THR A 85 19.04 -5.86 11.06
N VAL A 86 20.26 -5.34 10.88
CA VAL A 86 20.65 -4.42 9.80
C VAL A 86 21.03 -5.21 8.53
N ARG A 87 20.25 -4.99 7.47
CA ARG A 87 20.27 -5.54 6.10
C ARG A 87 21.38 -5.27 5.07
N ALA A 88 22.24 -4.25 5.17
CA ALA A 88 23.01 -3.68 4.04
C ALA A 88 22.45 -3.84 2.57
N GLY A 89 21.86 -2.75 2.03
CA GLY A 89 21.80 -2.37 0.62
C GLY A 89 20.47 -2.58 -0.14
N ILE A 90 19.40 -1.85 0.18
CA ILE A 90 18.38 -1.46 -0.82
C ILE A 90 18.57 0.03 -1.16
N PRO A 91 18.85 0.41 -2.43
CA PRO A 91 18.98 1.83 -2.81
C PRO A 91 17.73 2.64 -2.41
N GLY A 92 17.91 3.74 -1.68
CA GLY A 92 16.81 4.58 -1.17
C GLY A 92 16.30 4.22 0.23
N VAL A 93 16.64 3.04 0.76
CA VAL A 93 16.27 2.64 2.13
C VAL A 93 17.46 2.96 3.06
N PRO A 94 17.30 3.84 4.08
CA PRO A 94 18.38 4.05 5.05
C PRO A 94 18.70 2.73 5.76
N ALA A 95 19.99 2.46 6.02
CA ALA A 95 20.46 1.16 6.55
C ALA A 95 19.77 0.71 7.87
N LEU A 96 19.21 1.64 8.63
CA LEU A 96 18.40 1.41 9.84
C LEU A 96 16.98 0.88 9.58
N TYR A 97 16.53 0.85 8.32
CA TYR A 97 15.17 0.52 7.90
C TYR A 97 15.13 -0.60 6.84
N GLU A 98 16.26 -1.27 6.62
CA GLU A 98 16.34 -2.40 5.71
C GLU A 98 15.61 -3.60 6.28
N TYR A 99 14.43 -3.87 5.74
CA TYR A 99 13.56 -4.94 6.19
C TYR A 99 13.63 -6.13 5.24
N PRO A 100 14.02 -7.30 5.76
CA PRO A 100 13.54 -8.56 5.24
C PRO A 100 12.96 -9.33 6.42
N TRP A 101 11.68 -9.19 6.71
CA TRP A 101 11.11 -9.96 7.81
C TRP A 101 10.60 -11.34 7.37
N PRO A 102 10.99 -12.41 8.07
CA PRO A 102 12.19 -12.55 8.89
C PRO A 102 13.43 -12.83 8.02
N ALA A 103 14.59 -12.30 8.42
CA ALA A 103 15.85 -12.47 7.68
C ALA A 103 16.28 -13.94 7.57
N THR A 104 15.83 -14.75 8.53
CA THR A 104 16.12 -16.17 8.68
C THR A 104 15.01 -17.09 8.21
N ARG A 105 13.89 -16.55 7.72
CA ARG A 105 12.66 -17.34 7.45
C ARG A 105 12.16 -18.15 8.66
N ALA A 106 12.41 -17.71 9.88
CA ALA A 106 11.89 -18.35 11.10
C ALA A 106 10.49 -17.84 11.47
N GLU A 107 9.61 -18.73 11.95
CA GLU A 107 8.29 -18.37 12.47
C GLU A 107 8.43 -17.43 13.68
N LEU A 108 7.61 -16.37 13.74
CA LEU A 108 7.58 -15.51 14.91
C LEU A 108 6.91 -16.17 16.11
N PRO A 109 7.45 -15.98 17.32
CA PRO A 109 6.69 -16.23 18.53
C PRO A 109 5.40 -15.39 18.51
N ALA A 110 4.27 -16.01 18.83
CA ALA A 110 2.97 -15.33 18.84
C ALA A 110 2.93 -14.09 19.76
N SER A 111 3.71 -14.09 20.84
CA SER A 111 3.85 -12.94 21.74
C SER A 111 4.53 -11.75 21.07
N VAL A 112 5.57 -12.00 20.25
CA VAL A 112 6.27 -10.97 19.47
C VAL A 112 5.34 -10.43 18.38
N PHE A 113 4.66 -11.34 17.67
CA PHE A 113 3.64 -10.97 16.68
C PHE A 113 2.57 -10.04 17.29
N MET A 114 1.99 -10.42 18.43
CA MET A 114 0.93 -9.62 19.07
C MET A 114 1.44 -8.30 19.63
N ALA A 115 2.67 -8.23 20.13
CA ALA A 115 3.29 -6.97 20.55
C ALA A 115 3.49 -6.02 19.36
N ASP A 116 3.99 -6.55 18.24
CA ASP A 116 4.21 -5.83 16.99
C ASP A 116 2.89 -5.30 16.39
N VAL A 117 1.84 -6.14 16.32
CA VAL A 117 0.50 -5.72 15.91
C VAL A 117 -0.03 -4.61 16.83
N ARG A 118 0.07 -4.77 18.17
CA ARG A 118 -0.38 -3.76 19.14
C ARG A 118 0.27 -2.41 18.95
N GLN A 119 1.56 -2.40 18.62
CA GLN A 119 2.30 -1.17 18.42
C GLN A 119 1.95 -0.49 17.09
N TYR A 120 1.94 -1.24 15.98
CA TYR A 120 1.97 -0.63 14.65
C TYR A 120 0.65 -0.69 13.89
N ALA A 121 -0.19 -1.71 14.11
CA ALA A 121 -1.40 -1.89 13.31
C ALA A 121 -2.37 -0.69 13.38
N PRO A 122 -2.62 -0.05 14.55
CA PRO A 122 -3.49 1.13 14.61
C PRO A 122 -3.01 2.31 13.74
N GLY A 123 -1.70 2.53 13.68
CA GLY A 123 -1.10 3.55 12.81
C GLY A 123 -1.13 3.15 11.34
N SER A 124 -0.89 1.86 11.03
CA SER A 124 -0.86 1.38 9.65
C SER A 124 -2.22 1.47 8.96
N VAL A 125 -3.32 1.14 9.66
CA VAL A 125 -4.68 1.24 9.09
C VAL A 125 -5.23 2.67 9.01
N ARG A 126 -4.46 3.65 9.50
CA ARG A 126 -4.75 5.09 9.40
C ARG A 126 -3.67 5.83 8.60
N PHE A 127 -2.73 5.09 8.01
CA PHE A 127 -1.59 5.68 7.34
C PHE A 127 -2.04 6.47 6.11
N VAL A 128 -3.04 5.99 5.38
CA VAL A 128 -3.62 6.68 4.23
C VAL A 128 -4.99 7.21 4.59
N VAL A 129 -5.15 8.53 4.53
CA VAL A 129 -6.37 9.19 5.03
C VAL A 129 -7.47 9.26 3.96
N ASP A 130 -7.10 9.60 2.73
CA ASP A 130 -8.03 9.82 1.62
C ASP A 130 -7.37 9.53 0.25
N ARG A 131 -8.13 9.75 -0.84
CA ARG A 131 -7.66 9.58 -2.23
C ARG A 131 -6.51 10.52 -2.60
N ALA A 132 -6.53 11.76 -2.11
CA ALA A 132 -5.50 12.74 -2.42
C ALA A 132 -4.17 12.35 -1.73
N ASP A 133 -4.26 11.90 -0.49
CA ASP A 133 -3.14 11.37 0.28
C ASP A 133 -2.54 10.12 -0.38
N LEU A 134 -3.38 9.18 -0.80
CA LEU A 134 -2.96 8.02 -1.59
C LEU A 134 -2.24 8.47 -2.87
N GLY A 135 -2.82 9.40 -3.63
CA GLY A 135 -2.20 9.95 -4.85
C GLY A 135 -0.82 10.56 -4.61
N ARG A 136 -0.64 11.31 -3.51
CA ARG A 136 0.67 11.88 -3.14
C ARG A 136 1.71 10.81 -2.83
N LEU A 137 1.30 9.73 -2.16
CA LEU A 137 2.17 8.58 -1.90
C LEU A 137 2.57 7.90 -3.21
N LEU A 138 1.63 7.69 -4.14
CA LEU A 138 1.92 7.04 -5.42
C LEU A 138 2.99 7.78 -6.24
N LEU A 139 2.98 9.11 -6.22
CA LEU A 139 3.96 9.97 -6.90
C LEU A 139 5.29 10.15 -6.15
N ALA A 140 5.44 9.60 -4.95
CA ALA A 140 6.70 9.74 -4.26
C ALA A 140 7.80 8.96 -5.00
N GLY A 141 8.94 9.64 -5.18
CA GLY A 141 10.14 9.08 -5.81
C GLY A 141 10.94 8.17 -4.89
N ASP A 142 10.56 8.10 -3.61
CA ASP A 142 11.18 7.28 -2.58
C ASP A 142 10.14 6.91 -1.52
N HIS A 143 10.52 6.05 -0.58
CA HIS A 143 9.73 5.67 0.57
C HIS A 143 9.28 6.88 1.39
N ILE A 144 8.00 6.90 1.80
CA ILE A 144 7.45 8.00 2.60
C ILE A 144 7.31 7.56 4.06
N HIS A 145 7.96 8.29 4.95
CA HIS A 145 7.92 8.04 6.39
C HIS A 145 6.86 8.90 7.08
N ARG A 146 6.12 8.30 8.03
CA ARG A 146 5.24 8.99 8.98
C ARG A 146 5.45 8.39 10.37
N GLY A 147 6.28 9.05 11.16
CA GLY A 147 6.71 8.51 12.45
C GLY A 147 7.47 7.19 12.29
N GLU A 148 7.01 6.15 12.96
CA GLU A 148 7.62 4.81 12.91
C GLU A 148 7.12 3.97 11.72
N LEU A 149 6.26 4.49 10.84
CA LEU A 149 5.74 3.74 9.70
C LEU A 149 6.25 4.31 8.39
N TRP A 150 6.34 3.48 7.35
CA TRP A 150 6.62 3.97 6.00
C TRP A 150 5.81 3.28 4.91
N ALA A 151 5.51 4.04 3.86
CA ALA A 151 4.93 3.53 2.63
C ALA A 151 6.05 3.02 1.71
N SER A 152 6.00 1.72 1.39
CA SER A 152 6.91 1.11 0.41
C SER A 152 6.41 1.31 -1.01
N LEU A 153 7.28 1.81 -1.88
CA LEU A 153 6.93 2.15 -3.25
C LEU A 153 7.98 1.57 -4.18
N TRP A 154 7.62 0.48 -4.85
CA TRP A 154 8.54 -0.20 -5.76
C TRP A 154 8.83 0.67 -7.00
N PRO A 155 10.12 0.86 -7.37
CA PRO A 155 10.50 1.75 -8.48
C PRO A 155 9.82 1.42 -9.81
N ASN A 156 9.69 0.11 -10.11
CA ASN A 156 9.21 -0.40 -11.39
C ASN A 156 7.72 -0.08 -11.70
N GLY A 157 6.98 0.45 -10.72
CA GLY A 157 5.55 0.76 -10.88
C GLY A 157 5.25 2.21 -11.26
N LEU A 158 6.26 3.08 -11.47
CA LEU A 158 6.04 4.53 -11.58
C LEU A 158 5.02 4.95 -12.66
N PRO A 159 5.00 4.39 -13.89
CA PRO A 159 3.99 4.79 -14.88
C PRO A 159 2.54 4.53 -14.42
N GLY A 160 2.26 3.34 -13.91
CA GLY A 160 0.93 2.99 -13.38
C GLY A 160 0.57 3.83 -12.14
N ARG A 161 1.56 4.10 -11.26
CA ARG A 161 1.39 5.00 -10.11
C ARG A 161 1.04 6.43 -10.55
N THR A 162 1.70 6.96 -11.56
CA THR A 162 1.42 8.30 -12.10
C THR A 162 0.05 8.40 -12.74
N ALA A 163 -0.34 7.41 -13.56
CA ALA A 163 -1.70 7.35 -14.13
C ALA A 163 -2.76 7.33 -13.01
N LYS A 164 -2.55 6.51 -11.97
CA LYS A 164 -3.50 6.35 -10.86
C LYS A 164 -3.59 7.61 -10.02
N ALA A 165 -2.47 8.29 -9.79
CA ALA A 165 -2.44 9.57 -9.10
C ALA A 165 -3.15 10.68 -9.88
N LEU A 166 -3.02 10.73 -11.21
CA LEU A 166 -3.79 11.64 -12.07
C LEU A 166 -5.29 11.40 -11.95
N THR A 167 -5.71 10.13 -12.00
CA THR A 167 -7.12 9.75 -11.79
C THR A 167 -7.63 10.27 -10.44
N TYR A 168 -6.88 10.07 -9.35
CA TYR A 168 -7.28 10.57 -8.03
C TYR A 168 -7.29 12.09 -7.94
N ALA A 169 -6.33 12.77 -8.55
CA ALA A 169 -6.30 14.23 -8.58
C ALA A 169 -7.58 14.79 -9.21
N ARG A 170 -8.00 14.23 -10.34
CA ARG A 170 -9.21 14.66 -11.04
C ARG A 170 -10.49 14.28 -10.30
N LEU A 171 -10.57 13.08 -9.73
CA LEU A 171 -11.72 12.67 -8.91
C LEU A 171 -11.93 13.54 -7.67
N THR A 172 -10.84 14.06 -7.10
CA THR A 172 -10.88 14.88 -5.88
C THR A 172 -10.85 16.38 -6.15
N GLY A 173 -10.60 16.79 -7.39
CA GLY A 173 -10.34 18.19 -7.75
C GLY A 173 -9.02 18.75 -7.17
N ASP A 174 -8.08 17.90 -6.74
CA ASP A 174 -6.78 18.32 -6.19
C ASP A 174 -5.84 18.77 -7.33
N THR A 175 -5.94 20.05 -7.69
CA THR A 175 -5.12 20.68 -8.74
C THR A 175 -3.62 20.67 -8.44
N ALA A 176 -3.22 20.61 -7.17
CA ALA A 176 -1.81 20.55 -6.79
C ALA A 176 -1.24 19.14 -7.02
N LEU A 177 -2.01 18.11 -6.70
CA LEU A 177 -1.67 16.72 -7.02
C LEU A 177 -1.63 16.50 -8.54
N GLU A 178 -2.59 17.05 -9.28
CA GLU A 178 -2.64 16.93 -10.74
C GLU A 178 -1.39 17.54 -11.37
N ARG A 179 -1.06 18.79 -11.01
CA ARG A 179 0.14 19.46 -11.50
C ARG A 179 1.40 18.64 -11.23
N ARG A 180 1.53 18.10 -10.02
CA ARG A 180 2.70 17.28 -9.64
C ARG A 180 2.80 16.00 -10.48
N ALA A 181 1.68 15.39 -10.84
CA ALA A 181 1.69 14.20 -11.69
C ALA A 181 2.06 14.55 -13.15
N LEU A 182 1.60 15.70 -13.65
CA LEU A 182 2.00 16.24 -14.95
C LEU A 182 3.49 16.61 -14.97
N ASP A 183 4.02 17.19 -13.89
CA ASP A 183 5.45 17.48 -13.77
C ASP A 183 6.30 16.19 -13.84
N VAL A 184 5.80 15.08 -13.29
CA VAL A 184 6.46 13.76 -13.44
C VAL A 184 6.44 13.30 -14.90
N LEU A 185 5.30 13.41 -15.58
CA LEU A 185 5.21 13.10 -17.02
C LEU A 185 6.20 13.93 -17.86
N ASP A 186 6.31 15.21 -17.55
CA ASP A 186 7.18 16.14 -18.25
C ASP A 186 8.66 15.85 -18.01
N ARG A 187 9.02 15.48 -16.78
CA ARG A 187 10.40 15.17 -16.39
C ARG A 187 10.93 13.87 -17.00
N GLU A 188 10.11 12.82 -17.04
CA GLU A 188 10.56 11.47 -17.46
C GLU A 188 10.58 11.27 -18.99
N GLY A 189 9.84 12.10 -19.75
CA GLY A 189 9.87 12.12 -21.22
C GLY A 189 9.01 11.07 -21.94
N ASP A 190 9.12 11.01 -23.27
CA ASP A 190 8.13 10.35 -24.14
C ASP A 190 7.94 8.84 -23.90
N PRO A 191 8.98 8.01 -23.71
CA PRO A 191 8.78 6.58 -23.42
C PRO A 191 7.98 6.36 -22.12
N PHE A 192 8.17 7.23 -21.13
CA PHE A 192 7.39 7.19 -19.90
C PHE A 192 5.95 7.62 -20.13
N ARG A 193 5.72 8.68 -20.92
CA ARG A 193 4.35 9.11 -21.28
C ARG A 193 3.57 8.04 -22.02
N GLU A 194 4.21 7.29 -22.92
CA GLU A 194 3.57 6.15 -23.61
C GLU A 194 3.16 5.06 -22.62
N ALA A 195 4.03 4.74 -21.66
CA ALA A 195 3.71 3.78 -20.61
C ALA A 195 2.55 4.27 -19.72
N VAL A 196 2.54 5.55 -19.33
CA VAL A 196 1.42 6.16 -18.57
C VAL A 196 0.14 6.14 -19.39
N SER A 197 0.19 6.45 -20.69
CA SER A 197 -0.96 6.44 -21.60
C SER A 197 -1.66 5.07 -21.61
N HIS A 198 -0.92 3.96 -21.58
CA HIS A 198 -1.52 2.63 -21.50
C HIS A 198 -2.37 2.46 -20.24
N PHE A 199 -1.84 2.81 -19.06
CA PHE A 199 -2.61 2.75 -17.81
C PHE A 199 -3.77 3.76 -17.79
N ALA A 200 -3.56 4.97 -18.34
CA ALA A 200 -4.56 6.02 -18.39
C ALA A 200 -5.79 5.61 -19.22
N LYS A 201 -5.61 4.86 -20.31
CA LYS A 201 -6.73 4.31 -21.11
C LYS A 201 -7.63 3.42 -20.26
N ASP A 202 -7.02 2.48 -19.52
CA ASP A 202 -7.78 1.56 -18.68
C ASP A 202 -8.43 2.28 -17.50
N TYR A 203 -7.71 3.21 -16.87
CA TYR A 203 -8.22 3.97 -15.73
C TYR A 203 -9.36 4.91 -16.13
N ALA A 204 -9.28 5.57 -17.29
CA ALA A 204 -10.36 6.41 -17.81
C ALA A 204 -11.64 5.59 -18.06
N LYS A 205 -11.49 4.40 -18.67
CA LYS A 205 -12.61 3.48 -18.93
C LYS A 205 -13.30 3.03 -17.65
N VAL A 206 -12.52 2.75 -16.61
CA VAL A 206 -13.01 2.24 -15.34
C VAL A 206 -13.60 3.34 -14.46
N SER A 207 -12.93 4.50 -14.39
CA SER A 207 -13.30 5.58 -13.47
C SER A 207 -14.25 6.63 -14.04
N GLY A 208 -14.42 6.67 -15.37
CA GLY A 208 -15.17 7.72 -16.06
C GLY A 208 -14.49 9.10 -16.01
N VAL A 209 -13.28 9.19 -15.45
CA VAL A 209 -12.47 10.40 -15.44
C VAL A 209 -11.90 10.62 -16.82
N ASP A 210 -12.07 11.84 -17.35
CA ASP A 210 -11.39 12.23 -18.58
C ASP A 210 -9.89 12.23 -18.33
N LEU A 211 -9.14 11.47 -19.12
CA LEU A 211 -7.67 11.42 -19.18
C LEU A 211 -7.18 11.58 -20.63
N GLY A 212 -8.04 12.09 -21.53
CA GLY A 212 -7.77 12.14 -22.96
C GLY A 212 -6.57 13.00 -23.36
N ASP A 213 -6.21 13.97 -22.53
CA ASP A 213 -5.04 14.84 -22.68
C ASP A 213 -3.70 14.15 -22.36
N VAL A 214 -3.72 13.07 -21.57
CA VAL A 214 -2.52 12.27 -21.26
C VAL A 214 -2.44 10.96 -22.06
N ILE A 215 -3.48 10.65 -22.84
CA ILE A 215 -3.55 9.48 -23.72
C ILE A 215 -2.93 9.80 -25.09
N ILE A 216 -1.84 9.09 -25.42
CA ILE A 216 -1.17 9.18 -26.71
C ILE A 216 -1.75 8.13 -27.69
N GLY A 217 -2.01 8.56 -28.92
CA GLY A 217 -2.53 7.74 -30.02
C GLY A 217 -4.03 7.48 -29.89
N ARG A 218 -4.81 8.10 -30.80
CA ARG A 218 -6.24 7.81 -31.04
C ARG A 218 -6.40 6.81 -32.17
#